data_AF-A0A1X7UK30-F1
#
_entry.id   AF-A0A1X7UK30-F1
#
_cell.length_a   1.000
_cell.length_b   1.000
_cell.length_c   1.000
_cell.angle_alpha   90.00
_cell.angle_beta   90.00
_cell.angle_gamma   90.00
#
_symmetry.space_group_name_H-M   'P 1'
#
loop_
_entity.id
_entity.type
_entity.pdbx_description
1 polymer ?
#
loop_
_entity_poly.entity_id
_entity_poly.type
_entity_poly.pdbx_seq_one_letter_code
_entity_poly.pdbx_strand_id
1 'polypeptide(L)'
;MALAAYASESDISQLTAHQLDLVNKLISALSPIEKLTNSISTNAASVFLIKPFIRILWKNLQSHDNNSEICTMKAEMLKSLNKRYAGVEDDFPLVIAIFLDA
;
A
#
# COMPACT_ATOMS: atom_id res chain seq x y z
N MET A 1 -16.00 5.33 -7.32
CA MET A 1 -16.60 6.66 -7.55
C MET A 1 -15.57 7.76 -7.81
N ALA A 2 -14.39 7.77 -7.17
CA ALA A 2 -13.36 8.81 -7.38
C ALA A 2 -12.86 8.95 -8.84
N LEU A 3 -12.68 7.84 -9.57
CA LEU A 3 -12.23 7.88 -10.97
C LEU A 3 -13.26 8.46 -11.93
N ALA A 4 -14.56 8.22 -11.69
CA ALA A 4 -15.62 8.78 -12.51
C ALA A 4 -15.76 10.29 -12.28
N ALA A 5 -15.59 10.73 -11.03
CA ALA A 5 -15.55 12.16 -10.69
C ALA A 5 -14.33 12.84 -11.33
N TYR A 6 -13.14 12.24 -11.24
CA TYR A 6 -11.93 12.78 -11.87
C TYR A 6 -12.06 12.83 -13.40
N ALA A 7 -12.60 11.79 -14.05
CA ALA A 7 -12.82 11.78 -15.51
C ALA A 7 -13.79 12.89 -15.96
N SER A 8 -14.83 13.17 -15.15
CA SER A 8 -15.75 14.28 -15.36
C SER A 8 -15.10 15.66 -15.21
N GLU A 9 -14.08 15.79 -14.37
CA GLU A 9 -13.37 17.06 -14.14
C GLU A 9 -12.25 17.32 -15.15
N SER A 10 -11.72 16.28 -15.80
CA SER A 10 -10.53 16.36 -16.66
C SER A 10 -10.82 16.25 -18.16
N ASP A 11 -12.08 16.42 -18.58
CA ASP A 11 -12.54 16.33 -19.98
C ASP A 11 -12.15 15.00 -20.68
N ILE A 12 -11.94 13.95 -19.88
CA ILE A 12 -11.63 12.60 -20.37
C ILE A 12 -12.96 11.96 -20.78
N SER A 13 -13.37 12.17 -22.03
CA SER A 13 -14.69 11.73 -22.49
C SER A 13 -14.89 10.21 -22.39
N GLN A 14 -13.81 9.40 -22.49
CA GLN A 14 -13.78 7.95 -22.24
C GLN A 14 -12.32 7.44 -22.14
N LEU A 15 -12.02 6.57 -21.16
CA LEU A 15 -10.73 5.86 -21.10
C LEU A 15 -10.69 4.74 -22.16
N THR A 16 -9.54 4.53 -22.78
CA THR A 16 -9.33 3.36 -23.64
C THR A 16 -9.32 2.07 -22.81
N ALA A 17 -9.55 0.92 -23.45
CA ALA A 17 -9.48 -0.38 -22.79
C ALA A 17 -8.13 -0.60 -22.06
N HIS A 18 -7.04 -0.14 -22.67
CA HIS A 18 -5.70 -0.19 -22.07
C HIS A 18 -5.57 0.72 -20.83
N GLN A 19 -6.06 1.95 -20.91
CA GLN A 19 -6.03 2.87 -19.76
C GLN A 19 -6.90 2.37 -18.60
N LEU A 20 -8.06 1.78 -18.90
CA LEU A 20 -8.92 1.18 -17.88
C LEU A 20 -8.23 -0.02 -17.22
N ASP A 21 -7.57 -0.87 -18.00
CA ASP A 21 -6.78 -2.00 -17.49
C ASP A 21 -5.63 -1.53 -16.60
N LEU A 22 -4.89 -0.49 -17.01
CA LEU A 22 -3.86 0.15 -16.19
C LEU A 22 -4.43 0.66 -14.86
N VAL A 23 -5.56 1.36 -14.90
CA VAL A 23 -6.24 1.88 -13.70
C VAL A 23 -6.66 0.73 -12.77
N ASN A 24 -7.20 -0.36 -13.32
CA ASN A 24 -7.56 -1.54 -12.52
C ASN A 24 -6.32 -2.17 -11.88
N LYS A 25 -5.22 -2.30 -12.61
CA LYS A 25 -3.92 -2.77 -12.08
C LYS A 25 -3.42 -1.88 -10.94
N LEU A 26 -3.53 -0.56 -11.08
CA LEU A 26 -3.19 0.39 -10.01
C LEU A 26 -4.06 0.19 -8.77
N ILE A 27 -5.39 0.10 -8.94
CA ILE A 27 -6.32 -0.16 -7.82
C ILE A 27 -5.98 -1.48 -7.13
N SER A 28 -5.74 -2.55 -7.90
CA SER A 28 -5.37 -3.85 -7.34
C SER A 28 -4.05 -3.80 -6.57
N ALA A 29 -3.05 -3.04 -7.04
CA ALA A 29 -1.79 -2.86 -6.34
C ALA A 29 -1.93 -2.04 -5.05
N LEU A 30 -2.85 -1.07 -5.01
CA LEU A 30 -3.06 -0.19 -3.86
C LEU A 30 -4.05 -0.73 -2.82
N SER A 31 -4.98 -1.60 -3.22
CA SER A 31 -6.03 -2.14 -2.34
C SER A 31 -5.49 -2.78 -1.05
N PRO A 32 -4.38 -3.55 -1.05
CA PRO A 32 -3.79 -4.09 0.18
C PRO A 32 -3.33 -3.01 1.16
N ILE A 33 -2.79 -1.90 0.65
CA ILE A 33 -2.35 -0.75 1.46
C ILE A 33 -3.57 -0.08 2.10
N GLU A 34 -4.62 0.14 1.32
CA GLU A 34 -5.89 0.69 1.82
C GLU A 34 -6.48 -0.18 2.94
N LYS A 35 -6.57 -1.50 2.73
CA LYS A 35 -7.09 -2.44 3.73
C LYS A 35 -6.30 -2.39 5.03
N LEU A 36 -4.96 -2.41 4.95
CA LEU A 36 -4.11 -2.33 6.14
C LEU A 36 -4.24 -0.98 6.86
N THR A 37 -4.30 0.11 6.10
CA THR A 37 -4.48 1.46 6.65
C THR A 37 -5.82 1.58 7.38
N ASN A 38 -6.89 1.05 6.79
CA ASN A 38 -8.21 1.04 7.44
C ASN A 38 -8.21 0.19 8.72
N SER A 39 -7.54 -0.96 8.71
CA SER A 39 -7.43 -1.82 9.89
C SER A 39 -6.71 -1.14 11.07
N ILE A 40 -5.71 -0.29 10.82
CA ILE A 40 -5.00 0.45 11.89
C ILE A 40 -5.61 1.81 12.24
N SER A 41 -6.57 2.31 11.44
CA SER A 41 -7.15 3.64 11.65
C SER A 41 -8.25 3.67 12.72
N THR A 42 -8.34 2.64 13.55
CA THR A 42 -9.32 2.55 14.63
C THR A 42 -8.64 2.83 15.98
N ASN A 43 -9.36 3.43 16.92
CA ASN A 43 -8.83 3.66 18.28
C ASN A 43 -8.53 2.36 19.05
N ALA A 44 -8.99 1.21 18.55
CA ALA A 44 -8.75 -0.10 19.12
C ALA A 44 -7.63 -0.88 18.39
N ALA A 45 -6.96 -0.25 17.42
CA ALA A 45 -5.88 -0.91 16.70
C ALA A 45 -4.66 -1.10 17.61
N SER A 46 -4.21 -2.34 17.71
CA SER A 46 -3.06 -2.75 18.51
C SER A 46 -1.75 -2.39 17.81
N VAL A 47 -0.81 -1.81 18.57
CA VAL A 47 0.57 -1.50 18.17
C VAL A 47 1.32 -2.78 17.75
N PHE A 48 0.97 -3.94 18.31
CA PHE A 48 1.48 -5.25 17.86
C PHE A 48 1.29 -5.50 16.36
N LEU A 49 0.29 -4.88 15.72
CA LEU A 49 0.00 -5.04 14.29
C LEU A 49 1.01 -4.35 13.37
N ILE A 50 1.85 -3.45 13.87
CA ILE A 50 2.80 -2.66 13.05
C ILE A 50 3.79 -3.57 12.31
N LYS A 51 4.46 -4.50 13.02
CA LYS A 51 5.43 -5.43 12.41
C LYS A 51 4.80 -6.36 11.35
N PRO A 52 3.70 -7.09 11.63
CA PRO A 52 3.08 -7.95 10.62
C PRO A 52 2.56 -7.14 9.43
N PHE A 53 2.10 -5.90 9.60
CA PHE A 53 1.58 -5.09 8.51
C PHE A 53 2.68 -4.62 7.56
N ILE A 54 3.82 -4.18 8.10
CA ILE A 54 5.01 -3.87 7.28
C ILE A 54 5.44 -5.09 6.47
N ARG A 55 5.43 -6.28 7.09
CA ARG A 55 5.75 -7.54 6.39
C ARG A 55 4.75 -7.89 5.29
N ILE A 56 3.46 -7.66 5.50
CA ILE A 56 2.42 -7.87 4.47
C ILE A 56 2.65 -6.91 3.29
N LEU A 57 2.93 -5.63 3.57
CA LEU A 57 3.24 -4.63 2.54
C LEU A 57 4.49 -5.01 1.73
N TRP A 58 5.54 -5.48 2.39
CA TRP A 58 6.72 -5.99 1.69
C TRP A 58 6.40 -7.15 0.74
N LYS A 59 5.69 -8.17 1.22
CA LYS A 59 5.31 -9.31 0.39
C LYS A 59 4.45 -8.90 -0.79
N ASN A 60 3.53 -7.96 -0.59
CA ASN A 60 2.66 -7.48 -1.66
C ASN A 60 3.41 -6.70 -2.74
N LEU A 61 4.38 -5.87 -2.36
CA LEU A 61 5.18 -5.09 -3.31
C LEU A 61 6.26 -5.93 -4.00
N GLN A 62 6.79 -6.97 -3.35
CA GLN A 62 7.74 -7.93 -3.93
C GLN A 62 7.10 -8.95 -4.87
N SER A 63 5.77 -9.12 -4.86
CA SER A 63 5.12 -10.07 -5.76
C SER A 63 5.30 -9.60 -7.21
N HIS A 64 6.07 -10.39 -7.97
CA HIS A 64 6.20 -10.22 -9.41
C HIS A 64 4.96 -10.82 -10.09
N ASP A 65 3.95 -9.99 -10.30
CA ASP A 65 3.00 -10.28 -11.38
C ASP A 65 3.70 -9.98 -12.69
N ASN A 66 3.55 -10.85 -13.69
CA ASN A 66 4.14 -10.71 -15.04
C ASN A 66 3.67 -9.45 -15.82
N ASN A 67 2.99 -8.50 -15.17
CA ASN A 67 2.45 -7.27 -15.72
C ASN A 67 3.50 -6.14 -15.61
N SER A 68 4.25 -5.91 -16.69
CA SER A 68 5.37 -4.97 -16.76
C SER A 68 5.01 -3.51 -16.50
N GLU A 69 3.76 -3.12 -16.70
CA GLU A 69 3.34 -1.72 -16.81
C GLU A 69 3.35 -0.97 -15.47
N ILE A 70 3.18 -1.67 -14.34
CA ILE A 70 3.19 -1.08 -12.99
C ILE A 70 4.41 -1.52 -12.16
N CYS A 71 5.34 -2.29 -12.74
CA CYS A 71 6.52 -2.80 -12.03
C CYS A 71 7.38 -1.67 -11.47
N THR A 72 7.61 -0.60 -12.23
CA THR A 72 8.39 0.56 -11.77
C THR A 72 7.76 1.22 -10.55
N MET A 73 6.43 1.37 -10.53
CA MET A 73 5.71 1.90 -9.38
C MET A 73 5.89 1.01 -8.16
N LYS A 74 5.64 -0.31 -8.28
CA LYS A 74 5.81 -1.26 -7.17
C LYS A 74 7.25 -1.25 -6.64
N ALA A 75 8.24 -1.15 -7.51
CA ALA A 75 9.66 -1.09 -7.14
C ALA A 75 10.00 0.20 -6.36
N GLU A 76 9.55 1.38 -6.81
CA GLU A 76 9.77 2.63 -6.09
C GLU A 76 9.00 2.69 -4.76
N MET A 77 7.80 2.10 -4.71
CA MET A 77 7.06 1.93 -3.45
C MET A 77 7.80 1.01 -2.49
N LEU A 78 8.34 -0.12 -2.97
CA LEU A 78 9.13 -1.06 -2.15
C LEU A 78 10.39 -0.39 -1.61
N LYS A 79 11.11 0.36 -2.46
CA LYS A 79 12.28 1.14 -2.07
C LYS A 79 11.94 2.18 -1.00
N SER A 80 10.83 2.90 -1.17
CA SER A 80 10.34 3.87 -0.18
C SER A 80 9.97 3.20 1.14
N LEU A 81 9.32 2.03 1.08
CA LEU A 81 8.95 1.24 2.25
C LEU A 81 10.18 0.74 3.00
N ASN A 82 11.17 0.19 2.29
CA ASN A 82 12.46 -0.22 2.84
C ASN A 82 13.17 0.95 3.52
N LYS A 83 13.22 2.12 2.86
CA LYS A 83 13.85 3.31 3.43
C LYS A 83 13.15 3.76 4.72
N ARG A 84 11.82 3.78 4.72
CA ARG A 84 11.02 4.26 5.86
C ARG A 84 11.10 3.34 7.07
N TYR A 85 11.15 2.03 6.86
CA TYR A 85 11.11 1.02 7.92
C TYR A 85 12.42 0.25 8.11
N ALA A 86 13.54 0.79 7.60
CA ALA A 86 14.85 0.13 7.66
C ALA A 86 15.28 -0.27 9.09
N GLY A 87 14.93 0.55 10.09
CA GLY A 87 15.26 0.32 11.50
C GLY A 87 14.08 -0.11 12.36
N VAL A 88 12.96 -0.53 11.77
CA VAL A 88 11.72 -0.79 12.55
C VAL A 88 11.86 -1.98 13.51
N GLU A 89 12.78 -2.91 13.24
CA GLU A 89 13.07 -4.02 14.13
C GLU A 89 13.91 -3.59 15.34
N ASP A 90 14.74 -2.55 15.17
CA ASP A 90 15.68 -2.02 16.16
C ASP A 90 15.15 -0.78 16.89
N ASP A 91 13.92 -0.35 16.58
CA ASP A 91 13.24 0.78 17.21
C ASP A 91 12.80 0.39 18.64
N PHE A 92 13.64 0.72 19.62
CA PHE A 92 13.42 0.40 21.03
C PHE A 92 12.07 0.92 21.56
N PRO A 93 11.67 2.19 21.35
CA PRO A 93 10.32 2.65 21.68
C PRO A 93 9.21 1.78 21.09
N LEU A 94 9.31 1.38 19.82
CA LEU A 94 8.32 0.52 19.19
C LEU A 94 8.28 -0.88 19.83
N VAL A 95 9.44 -1.46 20.15
CA VAL A 95 9.51 -2.77 20.82
C VAL A 95 8.86 -2.72 22.19
N ILE A 96 9.11 -1.68 22.98
CA ILE A 96 8.48 -1.49 24.28
C ILE A 96 6.97 -1.28 24.13
N ALA A 97 6.55 -0.46 23.16
CA ALA A 97 5.13 -0.24 22.90
C ALA A 97 4.42 -1.54 22.51
N ILE A 98 5.03 -2.38 21.66
CA ILE A 98 4.51 -3.70 21.30
C ILE A 98 4.41 -4.62 22.53
N PHE A 99 5.39 -4.58 23.43
CA PHE A 99 5.38 -5.39 24.65
C PHE A 99 4.28 -4.96 25.64
N LEU A 100 4.04 -3.66 25.77
CA LEU A 100 3.05 -3.10 26.69
C LEU A 100 1.60 -3.19 26.17
N ASP A 101 1.44 -3.35 24.86
CA ASP A 101 0.16 -3.50 24.17
C ASP A 101 -0.39 -4.95 24.23
N ALA A 102 0.42 -5.90 24.72
CA ALA A 102 0.09 -7.32 24.85
C ALA A 102 -0.61 -7.67 26.17
#